data_AF-A0A2E6C8D8-F1
#
_entry.id   AF-A0A2E6C8D8-F1
#
_cell.length_a   1.000
_cell.length_b   1.000
_cell.length_c   1.000
_cell.angle_alpha   90.00
_cell.angle_beta   90.00
_cell.angle_gamma   90.00
#
_symmetry.space_group_name_H-M   'P 1'
#
loop_
_entity.id
_entity.type
_entity.pdbx_description
1 polymer ?
#
loop_
_entity_poly.entity_id
_entity_poly.type
_entity_poly.pdbx_seq_one_letter_code
_entity_poly.pdbx_strand_id
1 'polypeptide(L)' 'MVVELTFVLLLVMSGEKVEYTPYQSLSECLSVRRKIKRNTGSDEKWSCKEMKVKMEDGNILEFMEE' A
#
# COMPACT_ATOMS: atom_id res chain seq x y z
N MET A 1 4.84 3.77 -18.36
CA MET A 1 3.65 3.02 -17.89
C MET A 1 3.82 1.50 -17.97
N VAL A 2 3.62 0.78 -16.85
CA VAL A 2 3.68 -0.70 -16.75
C VAL A 2 2.52 -1.19 -15.87
N VAL A 3 1.98 -2.38 -16.14
CA VAL A 3 1.02 -3.07 -15.25
C VAL A 3 1.75 -4.18 -14.52
N GLU A 4 1.69 -4.17 -13.19
CA GLU A 4 2.36 -5.18 -12.36
C GLU A 4 1.57 -5.53 -11.09
N LEU A 5 1.87 -6.68 -10.52
CA LEU A 5 1.45 -7.07 -9.18
C LEU A 5 2.46 -6.53 -8.18
N THR A 6 1.99 -5.78 -7.18
CA THR A 6 2.85 -5.18 -6.16
C THR A 6 2.19 -5.23 -4.78
N PHE A 7 2.98 -5.06 -3.72
CA PHE A 7 2.45 -4.94 -2.37
C PHE A 7 2.18 -3.48 -2.06
N VAL A 8 0.92 -3.12 -1.84
CA VAL A 8 0.51 -1.76 -1.53
C VAL A 8 0.21 -1.64 -0.04
N LEU A 9 0.86 -0.67 0.61
CA LEU A 9 0.45 -0.19 1.92
C LEU A 9 -0.68 0.83 1.72
N LEU A 10 -1.88 0.46 2.17
CA LEU A 10 -3.09 1.26 2.06
C LEU A 10 -3.45 1.87 3.41
N LEU A 11 -3.68 3.18 3.43
CA LEU A 11 -4.33 3.88 4.53
C LEU A 11 -5.82 4.00 4.24
N VAL A 12 -6.66 3.45 5.12
CA VAL A 12 -8.11 3.57 5.06
C VAL A 12 -8.60 4.44 6.20
N MET A 13 -9.33 5.51 5.89
CA MET A 13 -10.00 6.36 6.87
C MET A 13 -11.47 6.48 6.52
N SER A 14 -12.34 6.24 7.50
CA SER A 14 -13.80 6.31 7.30
C SER A 14 -14.33 5.45 6.13
N GLY A 15 -13.66 4.34 5.84
CA GLY A 15 -14.00 3.44 4.73
C GLY A 15 -13.39 3.83 3.37
N GLU A 16 -12.73 4.99 3.26
CA GLU A 16 -12.12 5.48 2.03
C GLU A 16 -10.60 5.25 2.01
N LYS A 17 -10.06 4.94 0.83
CA LYS A 17 -8.61 4.85 0.62
C LYS A 17 -8.04 6.28 0.53
N VAL A 18 -7.24 6.68 1.51
CA VAL A 18 -6.66 8.03 1.59
C VAL A 18 -5.24 8.07 1.05
N GLU A 19 -4.44 7.05 1.35
CA GLU A 19 -3.06 6.95 0.87
C GLU A 19 -2.72 5.53 0.40
N TYR A 20 -1.80 5.45 -0.55
CA TYR A 20 -1.29 4.22 -1.10
C TYR A 20 0.20 4.35 -1.43
N THR A 21 0.98 3.34 -1.03
CA THR A 21 2.42 3.29 -1.33
C THR A 21 2.80 1.88 -1.78
N PRO A 22 3.39 1.72 -2.98
CA PRO A 22 3.84 0.42 -3.48
C PRO A 22 5.17 -0.01 -2.85
N TYR A 23 5.36 -1.31 -2.71
CA TYR A 23 6.56 -1.97 -2.18
C TYR A 23 6.87 -3.23 -2.98
N GLN A 24 8.16 -3.53 -3.14
CA GLN A 24 8.61 -4.66 -3.96
C GLN A 24 8.32 -6.02 -3.32
N SER A 25 8.10 -6.05 -2.01
CA SER A 25 7.82 -7.29 -1.28
C SER A 25 6.86 -7.10 -0.11
N LEU A 26 6.18 -8.19 0.26
CA LEU A 26 5.34 -8.23 1.46
C LEU A 26 6.15 -7.87 2.73
N SER A 27 7.39 -8.37 2.81
CA SER A 27 8.27 -8.13 3.96
C SER A 27 8.56 -6.64 4.15
N GLU A 28 8.82 -5.93 3.06
CA GLU A 28 9.06 -4.49 3.06
C GLU A 28 7.81 -3.71 3.50
N CYS A 29 6.65 -4.01 2.91
CA CYS A 29 5.38 -3.40 3.30
C CYS A 29 5.08 -3.61 4.80
N LEU A 30 5.23 -4.85 5.29
CA LEU A 30 5.01 -5.19 6.70
C LEU A 30 6.02 -4.51 7.62
N SER A 31 7.28 -4.34 7.20
CA SER A 31 8.31 -3.63 7.96
C SER A 31 7.90 -2.17 8.19
N VAL A 32 7.39 -1.50 7.16
CA VAL A 32 6.90 -0.11 7.28
C VAL A 32 5.66 -0.05 8.15
N ARG A 33 4.67 -0.93 7.96
CA ARG A 33 3.48 -0.99 8.83
C ARG A 33 3.84 -1.16 10.32
N ARG A 34 4.81 -2.03 10.63
CA ARG A 34 5.32 -2.20 12.00
C ARG A 34 6.02 -0.94 12.52
N LYS A 35 6.77 -0.22 11.68
CA LYS A 35 7.37 1.08 12.05
C LYS A 35 6.29 2.10 12.39
N ILE A 36 5.23 2.18 11.59
CA ILE A 36 4.07 3.04 11.86
C ILE A 36 3.48 2.70 13.23
N LYS A 37 3.14 1.43 13.48
CA LYS A 37 2.62 0.98 14.78
C LYS A 37 3.48 1.42 15.96
N ARG A 38 4.81 1.29 15.84
CA ARG A 38 5.76 1.69 16.90
C ARG A 38 5.77 3.20 17.15
N ASN A 39 5.58 4.00 16.10
CA ASN A 39 5.67 5.46 16.18
C ASN A 39 4.33 6.11 16.57
N THR A 40 3.20 5.56 16.11
CA THR A 40 1.86 6.13 16.31
C THR A 40 1.05 5.41 17.39
N GLY A 41 1.50 4.23 17.83
CA GLY A 41 0.77 3.36 18.75
C GLY A 41 -0.36 2.55 18.10
N SER A 42 -0.70 2.80 16.82
CA SER A 42 -1.78 2.09 16.12
C SER A 42 -1.51 1.98 14.61
N ASP A 43 -1.84 0.82 14.06
CA ASP A 43 -1.75 0.50 12.64
C ASP A 43 -3.07 -0.03 12.06
N GLU A 44 -4.19 0.11 12.78
CA GLU A 44 -5.49 -0.48 12.39
C GLU A 44 -6.02 0.06 11.06
N LYS A 45 -5.66 1.30 10.74
CA LYS A 45 -6.02 1.97 9.49
C LYS A 45 -5.13 1.56 8.31
N TRP A 46 -4.03 0.85 8.57
CA TRP A 46 -3.03 0.49 7.58
C TRP A 46 -3.15 -0.99 7.21
N SER A 47 -3.18 -1.28 5.91
CA SER A 47 -3.21 -2.65 5.39
C SER A 47 -2.19 -2.86 4.30
N CYS A 48 -1.48 -3.99 4.33
CA CYS A 48 -0.65 -4.43 3.21
C CYS A 48 -1.49 -5.38 2.35
N LYS A 49 -1.67 -5.06 1.07
CA LYS A 49 -2.39 -5.91 0.12
C LYS A 49 -1.58 -6.10 -1.15
N GLU A 50 -1.61 -7.29 -1.71
CA GLU A 50 -1.14 -7.51 -3.08
C GLU A 50 -2.22 -7.01 -4.03
N MET A 51 -1.86 -6.11 -4.94
CA MET A 51 -2.81 -5.51 -5.88
C MET A 51 -2.18 -5.41 -7.27
N LYS A 52 -3.02 -5.59 -8.29
CA LYS A 52 -2.66 -5.33 -9.68
C LYS A 52 -2.84 -3.84 -9.94
N VAL A 53 -1.76 -3.16 -10.29
CA VAL A 53 -1.74 -1.71 -10.44
C VAL A 53 -1.09 -1.31 -11.75
N LYS A 54 -1.50 -0.14 -12.24
CA LYS A 54 -0.86 0.55 -13.35
C LYS A 54 0.09 1.58 -12.79
N MET A 55 1.36 1.48 -13.15
CA MET A 55 2.47 2.24 -12.58
C MET A 55 3.12 3.14 -13.63
N GLU A 56 3.58 4.31 -13.18
CA GLU A 56 4.44 5.21 -13.96
C GLU A 56 5.42 5.93 -13.03
N ASP A 57 6.71 5.86 -13.35
CA ASP A 57 7.81 6.46 -12.58
C ASP A 57 7.77 6.14 -11.07
N GLY A 58 7.41 4.89 -10.74
CA GLY A 58 7.34 4.40 -9.36
C GLY A 58 6.05 4.79 -8.61
N ASN A 59 5.09 5.44 -9.28
CA ASN A 59 3.82 5.85 -8.69
C ASN A 59 2.66 5.02 -9.24
N ILE A 60 1.69 4.74 -8.37
CA ILE A 60 0.42 4.10 -8.76
C ILE A 60 -0.44 5.15 -9.46
N LEU A 61 -0.80 4.89 -10.70
CA LEU A 61 -1.77 5.68 -11.47
C LEU A 61 -3.20 5.16 -11.29
N GLU A 62 -3.37 3.84 -11.29
CA GLU A 62 -4.68 3.21 -11.29
C GLU A 62 -4.63 1.83 -10.62
N PHE A 63 -5.65 1.52 -9.83
CA PHE A 63 -5.88 0.19 -9.29
C PHE A 63 -6.76 -0.60 -10.24
N MET A 64 -6.30 -1.77 -10.66
CA MET A 64 -7.12 -2.70 -11.42
C MET A 64 -7.86 -3.59 -10.42
N GLU A 65 -8.93 -3.07 -9.81
CA GLU A 65 -9.84 -3.90 -9.02
C GLU A 65 -10.55 -4.90 -9.95
N GLU A 66 -10.58 -6.17 -9.53
CA GLU A 66 -11.25 -7.27 -10.23
C GLU A 66 -12.76 -7.27 -9.97
#